data_AF-A0A7Y4A351-F1
#
_entry.id   AF-A0A7Y4A351-F1
#
_cell.length_a   1.000
_cell.length_b   1.000
_cell.length_c   1.000
_cell.angle_alpha   90.00
_cell.angle_beta   90.00
_cell.angle_gamma   90.00
#
_symmetry.space_group_name_H-M   'P 1'
#
loop_
_entity.id
_entity.type
_entity.pdbx_description
1 polymer ?
#
loop_
_entity_poly.entity_id
_entity_poly.type
_entity_poly.pdbx_seq_one_letter_code
_entity_poly.pdbx_strand_id
1 'polypeptide(L)'
;MSNVIKTSVISALGFLGYNQFCNNDLSESRQQSSELRAERIEQSNQFHAGKAITRMPSVPTQESMSSVMWQFFFERGALKPSQTLPHQPVDLERLAERSDEVRVTWLGHSSLFIDIDQTRILVDPVFEYASPWIAKKLFGRNVDAPTNRDALPTPDVIVISHDHYDHLEESTVRYYADKDVMFFVPLAVGRHLESWGVSPNQIKEFDWWESAGFNGVQLIATPANHNSGRTGFDSNSTLWASWVIKGKNGSLFYSGDTAYDTHFKQIGEKYGPFDMAFIEVAANVKEGKGYPVENWGHMQARHTMQAFLDLDAKNLFPVHWSTFELFAHKWDEPMTDLIAEANVTGANLVTPMVGETLNLNGEIKTTYWWREQAFNIANVDLSLQN
;
A
#
# COMPACT_ATOMS: atom_id res chain seq x y z
N MET A 1 33.72 56.68 -1.55
CA MET A 1 33.57 55.29 -1.06
C MET A 1 32.64 55.31 0.14
N SER A 2 31.58 54.50 0.12
CA SER A 2 30.63 54.17 1.21
C SER A 2 29.17 54.41 0.77
N ASN A 3 28.51 53.35 0.28
CA ASN A 3 27.05 53.16 0.39
C ASN A 3 26.55 51.75 -0.04
N VAL A 4 27.44 50.74 -0.17
CA VAL A 4 27.03 49.41 -0.71
C VAL A 4 26.93 48.31 0.37
N ILE A 5 27.16 48.59 1.66
CA ILE A 5 27.25 47.54 2.70
C ILE A 5 26.01 47.43 3.61
N LYS A 6 24.98 48.29 3.49
CA LYS A 6 23.80 48.24 4.40
C LYS A 6 22.66 47.32 3.94
N THR A 7 22.69 46.78 2.72
CA THR A 7 21.55 46.03 2.15
C THR A 7 21.64 44.50 2.33
N SER A 8 22.77 43.97 2.81
CA SER A 8 22.99 42.52 2.97
C SER A 8 22.77 41.99 4.40
N VAL A 9 22.88 42.84 5.43
CA VAL A 9 22.72 42.41 6.83
C VAL A 9 21.26 42.39 7.28
N ILE A 10 20.42 43.31 6.77
CA ILE A 10 18.99 43.37 7.10
C ILE A 10 18.23 42.19 6.45
N SER A 11 18.62 41.79 5.24
CA SER A 11 18.07 40.64 4.53
C SER A 11 18.49 39.31 5.16
N ALA A 12 19.75 39.18 5.61
CA ALA A 12 20.22 38.00 6.34
C ALA A 12 19.58 37.87 7.73
N LEU A 13 19.43 38.97 8.48
CA LEU A 13 18.74 38.98 9.78
C LEU A 13 17.23 38.71 9.64
N GLY A 14 16.61 39.24 8.58
CA GLY A 14 15.22 38.93 8.24
C GLY A 14 15.02 37.45 7.88
N PHE A 15 15.93 36.87 7.10
CA PHE A 15 15.91 35.44 6.76
C PHE A 15 16.19 34.53 7.96
N LEU A 16 17.12 34.90 8.84
CA LEU A 16 17.41 34.17 10.08
C LEU A 16 16.26 34.26 11.08
N GLY A 17 15.68 35.45 11.26
CA GLY A 17 14.52 35.66 12.13
C GLY A 17 13.27 34.96 11.61
N TYR A 18 13.04 34.95 10.29
CA TYR A 18 11.95 34.21 9.65
C TYR A 18 12.13 32.69 9.78
N ASN A 19 13.33 32.16 9.51
CA ASN A 19 13.62 30.73 9.71
C ASN A 19 13.48 30.31 11.18
N GLN A 20 13.91 31.15 12.12
CA GLN A 20 13.77 30.85 13.55
C GLN A 20 12.30 30.89 13.99
N PHE A 21 11.51 31.83 13.47
CA PHE A 21 10.07 31.92 13.72
C PHE A 21 9.32 30.71 13.12
N CYS A 22 9.55 30.38 11.84
CA CYS A 22 8.94 29.21 11.20
C CYS A 22 9.35 27.89 11.87
N ASN A 23 10.60 27.74 12.31
CA ASN A 23 11.04 26.56 13.04
C ASN A 23 10.38 26.44 14.43
N ASN A 24 10.11 27.56 15.10
CA ASN A 24 9.38 27.56 16.38
C ASN A 24 7.91 27.17 16.17
N ASP A 25 7.21 27.75 15.19
CA ASP A 25 5.82 27.41 14.89
C ASP A 25 5.65 25.93 14.48
N LEU A 26 6.59 25.40 13.68
CA LEU A 26 6.62 23.98 13.33
C LEU A 26 6.92 23.09 14.55
N SER A 27 7.76 23.55 15.48
CA SER A 27 8.02 22.83 16.73
C SER A 27 6.80 22.80 17.64
N GLU A 28 6.10 23.92 17.80
CA GLU A 28 4.89 24.01 18.62
C GLU A 28 3.75 23.18 18.04
N SER A 29 3.50 23.26 16.73
CA SER A 29 2.48 22.44 16.06
C SER A 29 2.77 20.95 16.16
N ARG A 30 4.04 20.52 16.06
CA ARG A 30 4.43 19.12 16.27
C ARG A 30 4.22 18.67 17.71
N GLN A 31 4.51 19.52 18.69
CA GLN A 31 4.25 19.21 20.09
C GLN A 31 2.74 19.02 20.33
N GLN A 32 1.91 19.96 19.86
CA GLN A 32 0.45 19.87 19.98
C GLN A 32 -0.10 18.62 19.29
N SER A 33 0.39 18.30 18.09
CA SER A 33 0.02 17.09 17.37
C SER A 33 0.39 15.82 18.14
N SER A 34 1.58 15.79 18.74
CA SER A 34 2.02 14.66 19.57
C SER A 34 1.16 14.49 20.83
N GLU A 35 0.77 15.58 21.48
CA GLU A 35 -0.10 15.57 22.66
C GLU A 35 -1.50 15.06 22.30
N LEU A 36 -2.10 15.58 21.22
CA LEU A 36 -3.38 15.13 20.69
C LEU A 36 -3.35 13.64 20.32
N ARG A 37 -2.30 13.20 19.64
CA ARG A 37 -2.10 11.79 19.29
C ARG A 37 -2.02 10.90 20.54
N ALA A 38 -1.31 11.33 21.57
CA ALA A 38 -1.20 10.59 22.83
C ALA A 38 -2.56 10.45 23.52
N GLU A 39 -3.34 11.54 23.58
CA GLU A 39 -4.72 11.52 24.11
C GLU A 39 -5.60 10.54 23.33
N ARG A 40 -5.54 10.58 21.99
CA ARG A 40 -6.32 9.68 21.14
C ARG A 40 -5.92 8.21 21.30
N ILE A 41 -4.63 7.92 21.49
CA ILE A 41 -4.15 6.57 21.80
C ILE A 41 -4.71 6.08 23.15
N GLU A 42 -4.77 6.94 24.16
CA GLU A 42 -5.31 6.58 25.47
C GLU A 42 -6.83 6.30 25.43
N GLN A 43 -7.55 7.02 24.57
CA GLN A 43 -9.01 6.87 24.41
C GLN A 43 -9.40 5.74 23.44
N SER A 44 -8.48 5.25 22.61
CA SER A 44 -8.76 4.24 21.59
C SER A 44 -8.93 2.84 22.20
N ASN A 45 -10.00 2.15 21.83
CA ASN A 45 -10.20 0.74 22.17
C ASN A 45 -9.23 -0.21 21.45
N GLN A 46 -8.51 0.29 20.44
CA GLN A 46 -7.53 -0.50 19.69
C GLN A 46 -6.15 -0.46 20.32
N PHE A 47 -5.95 0.31 21.39
CA PHE A 47 -4.68 0.41 22.10
C PHE A 47 -4.80 -0.06 23.55
N HIS A 48 -3.73 -0.63 24.08
CA HIS A 48 -3.56 -0.95 25.49
C HIS A 48 -2.11 -0.66 25.87
N ALA A 49 -1.91 0.16 26.92
CA ALA A 49 -0.58 0.60 27.38
C ALA A 49 0.29 1.19 26.25
N GLY A 50 -0.32 2.00 25.37
CA GLY A 50 0.37 2.66 24.26
C GLY A 50 0.75 1.75 23.09
N LYS A 51 0.27 0.50 23.07
CA LYS A 51 0.47 -0.46 21.99
C LYS A 51 -0.84 -0.87 21.35
N ALA A 52 -0.89 -0.93 20.03
CA ALA A 52 -2.05 -1.43 19.30
C ALA A 52 -2.27 -2.93 19.61
N ILE A 53 -3.53 -3.30 19.80
CA ILE A 53 -3.95 -4.66 20.16
C ILE A 53 -4.02 -5.48 18.87
N THR A 54 -3.08 -6.41 18.72
CA THR A 54 -3.11 -7.37 17.61
C THR A 54 -3.88 -8.64 18.01
N ARG A 55 -4.63 -9.21 17.07
CA ARG A 55 -5.37 -10.48 17.22
C ARG A 55 -4.96 -11.45 16.12
N MET A 56 -3.65 -11.53 15.87
CA MET A 56 -3.14 -12.44 14.83
C MET A 56 -3.59 -13.89 15.09
N PRO A 57 -4.04 -14.59 14.05
CA PRO A 57 -4.30 -16.02 14.12
C PRO A 57 -3.09 -16.81 14.63
N SER A 58 -3.36 -17.94 15.28
CA SER A 58 -2.36 -18.93 15.67
C SER A 58 -2.68 -20.26 15.00
N VAL A 59 -2.29 -20.37 13.73
CA VAL A 59 -2.48 -21.56 12.89
C VAL A 59 -1.33 -22.54 13.12
N PRO A 60 -1.62 -23.79 13.54
CA PRO A 60 -0.60 -24.81 13.70
C PRO A 60 0.16 -25.10 12.40
N THR A 61 1.47 -25.32 12.51
CA THR A 61 2.32 -25.71 11.38
C THR A 61 3.40 -26.69 11.83
N GLN A 62 3.83 -27.55 10.91
CA GLN A 62 4.95 -28.48 11.11
C GLN A 62 6.30 -27.81 10.82
N GLU A 63 6.31 -26.68 10.13
CA GLU A 63 7.53 -25.95 9.80
C GLU A 63 7.94 -25.02 10.93
N SER A 64 9.21 -25.10 11.33
CA SER A 64 9.76 -24.19 12.33
C SER A 64 10.03 -22.81 11.71
N MET A 65 9.81 -21.75 12.49
CA MET A 65 10.12 -20.38 12.06
C MET A 65 11.56 -20.24 11.57
N SER A 66 12.51 -20.94 12.20
CA SER A 66 13.92 -20.92 11.75
C SER A 66 14.11 -21.53 10.37
N SER A 67 13.35 -22.58 10.00
CA SER A 67 13.43 -23.17 8.66
C SER A 67 12.86 -22.23 7.60
N VAL A 68 11.75 -21.56 7.92
CA VAL A 68 11.11 -20.59 7.03
C VAL A 68 12.05 -19.41 6.79
N MET A 69 12.64 -18.87 7.86
CA MET A 69 13.62 -17.80 7.77
C MET A 69 14.86 -18.23 6.98
N TRP A 70 15.31 -19.48 7.11
CA TRP A 70 16.41 -20.00 6.30
C TRP A 70 16.09 -19.97 4.80
N GLN A 71 14.93 -20.51 4.39
CA GLN A 71 14.48 -20.46 3.00
C GLN A 71 14.37 -19.00 2.52
N PHE A 72 13.78 -18.15 3.35
CA PHE A 72 13.55 -16.74 3.05
C PHE A 72 14.83 -15.91 2.89
N PHE A 73 15.94 -16.27 3.54
CA PHE A 73 17.21 -15.52 3.41
C PHE A 73 18.22 -16.17 2.47
N PHE A 74 18.22 -17.51 2.35
CA PHE A 74 19.26 -18.26 1.66
C PHE A 74 18.77 -18.98 0.39
N GLU A 75 17.46 -19.16 0.21
CA GLU A 75 16.87 -19.88 -0.93
C GLU A 75 15.96 -18.99 -1.80
N ARG A 76 16.00 -17.66 -1.62
CA ARG A 76 15.16 -16.69 -2.37
C ARG A 76 15.21 -16.80 -3.88
N GLY A 77 16.32 -17.28 -4.44
CA GLY A 77 16.48 -17.41 -5.89
C GLY A 77 15.38 -18.27 -6.53
N ALA A 78 14.89 -19.30 -5.83
CA ALA A 78 13.81 -20.15 -6.30
C ALA A 78 12.42 -19.52 -6.16
N LEU A 79 12.29 -18.49 -5.32
CA LEU A 79 11.03 -17.78 -5.07
C LEU A 79 10.79 -16.67 -6.12
N LYS A 80 11.88 -16.19 -6.74
CA LYS A 80 11.90 -15.11 -7.72
C LYS A 80 11.41 -15.53 -9.11
N PRO A 81 10.90 -14.59 -9.92
CA PRO A 81 10.80 -14.79 -11.36
C PRO A 81 12.15 -15.14 -11.96
N SER A 82 12.16 -16.10 -12.90
CA SER A 82 13.37 -16.46 -13.65
C SER A 82 13.74 -15.43 -14.72
N GLN A 83 12.80 -14.55 -15.07
CA GLN A 83 12.95 -13.46 -16.03
C GLN A 83 12.25 -12.21 -15.48
N THR A 84 12.66 -11.04 -15.97
CA THR A 84 11.97 -9.78 -15.66
C THR A 84 10.50 -9.88 -16.10
N LEU A 85 9.59 -9.56 -15.18
CA LEU A 85 8.16 -9.55 -15.49
C LEU A 85 7.82 -8.38 -16.43
N PRO A 86 6.84 -8.56 -17.33
CA PRO A 86 6.44 -7.49 -18.21
C PRO A 86 5.73 -6.41 -17.38
N HIS A 87 5.97 -5.17 -17.75
CA HIS A 87 5.24 -4.01 -17.24
C HIS A 87 4.99 -3.05 -18.42
N GLN A 88 4.05 -2.13 -18.24
CA GLN A 88 3.85 -1.04 -19.19
C GLN A 88 4.22 0.30 -18.56
N PRO A 89 4.70 1.27 -19.36
CA PRO A 89 4.87 2.62 -18.86
C PRO A 89 3.52 3.20 -18.45
N VAL A 90 3.51 3.97 -17.37
CA VAL A 90 2.31 4.72 -16.96
C VAL A 90 1.98 5.77 -18.02
N ASP A 91 0.70 5.85 -18.41
CA ASP A 91 0.17 6.91 -19.28
C ASP A 91 0.05 8.23 -18.49
N LEU A 92 1.16 8.96 -18.40
CA LEU A 92 1.26 10.20 -17.63
C LEU A 92 0.37 11.33 -18.17
N GLU A 93 0.15 11.38 -19.49
CA GLU A 93 -0.75 12.36 -20.09
C GLU A 93 -2.18 12.14 -19.61
N ARG A 94 -2.62 10.87 -19.63
CA ARG A 94 -3.95 10.50 -19.12
C ARG A 94 -4.12 10.78 -17.63
N LEU A 95 -3.09 10.54 -16.81
CA LEU A 95 -3.15 10.86 -15.38
C LEU A 95 -3.09 12.37 -15.11
N ALA A 96 -2.43 13.16 -15.97
CA ALA A 96 -2.36 14.61 -15.84
C ALA A 96 -3.72 15.31 -16.00
N GLU A 97 -4.65 14.69 -16.74
CA GLU A 97 -6.05 15.12 -16.82
C GLU A 97 -6.84 14.52 -15.65
N ARG A 98 -7.57 15.33 -14.86
CA ARG A 98 -8.45 14.81 -13.80
C ARG A 98 -9.69 14.16 -14.43
N SER A 99 -10.23 13.12 -13.77
CA SER A 99 -11.45 12.45 -14.21
C SER A 99 -12.48 12.32 -13.09
N ASP A 100 -13.75 12.53 -13.43
CA ASP A 100 -14.89 12.17 -12.58
C ASP A 100 -15.06 10.64 -12.50
N GLU A 101 -14.68 9.92 -13.55
CA GLU A 101 -14.75 8.46 -13.62
C GLU A 101 -13.70 7.82 -12.74
N VAL A 102 -13.98 6.59 -12.28
CA VAL A 102 -12.99 5.85 -11.51
C VAL A 102 -11.93 5.27 -12.43
N ARG A 103 -10.71 5.79 -12.32
CA ARG A 103 -9.52 5.24 -12.97
C ARG A 103 -8.54 4.72 -11.95
N VAL A 104 -7.95 3.58 -12.21
CA VAL A 104 -7.00 2.93 -11.29
C VAL A 104 -5.77 2.50 -12.06
N THR A 105 -4.61 3.02 -11.65
CA THR A 105 -3.31 2.59 -12.14
C THR A 105 -2.61 1.74 -11.10
N TRP A 106 -2.18 0.53 -11.49
CA TRP A 106 -1.37 -0.30 -10.60
C TRP A 106 0.10 0.10 -10.68
N LEU A 107 0.69 0.55 -9.57
CA LEU A 107 2.10 0.91 -9.51
C LEU A 107 3.00 -0.23 -9.02
N GLY A 108 2.42 -1.42 -8.83
CA GLY A 108 3.08 -2.61 -8.31
C GLY A 108 2.91 -2.76 -6.79
N HIS A 109 3.08 -3.98 -6.32
CA HIS A 109 2.80 -4.41 -4.93
C HIS A 109 1.40 -3.96 -4.50
N SER A 110 1.31 -3.16 -3.45
CA SER A 110 0.10 -2.57 -2.91
C SER A 110 -0.11 -1.11 -3.31
N SER A 111 0.74 -0.57 -4.18
CA SER A 111 0.69 0.83 -4.60
C SER A 111 -0.30 1.06 -5.74
N LEU A 112 -1.25 1.99 -5.53
CA LEU A 112 -2.28 2.34 -6.50
C LEU A 112 -2.34 3.85 -6.68
N PHE A 113 -2.55 4.30 -7.92
CA PHE A 113 -2.96 5.68 -8.22
C PHE A 113 -4.41 5.66 -8.69
N ILE A 114 -5.29 6.37 -7.98
CA ILE A 114 -6.73 6.35 -8.20
C ILE A 114 -7.20 7.77 -8.53
N ASP A 115 -7.94 7.92 -9.62
CA ASP A 115 -8.80 9.09 -9.84
C ASP A 115 -10.24 8.69 -9.54
N ILE A 116 -10.95 9.52 -8.79
CA ILE A 116 -12.38 9.38 -8.53
C ILE A 116 -12.96 10.76 -8.20
N ASP A 117 -14.03 11.16 -8.88
CA ASP A 117 -14.67 12.47 -8.68
C ASP A 117 -13.68 13.65 -8.69
N GLN A 118 -12.79 13.69 -9.69
CA GLN A 118 -11.71 14.68 -9.84
C GLN A 118 -10.65 14.65 -8.73
N THR A 119 -10.70 13.68 -7.82
CA THR A 119 -9.77 13.54 -6.69
C THR A 119 -8.72 12.49 -7.00
N ARG A 120 -7.44 12.84 -6.85
CA ARG A 120 -6.30 11.94 -7.00
C ARG A 120 -5.90 11.37 -5.66
N ILE A 121 -5.91 10.06 -5.55
CA ILE A 121 -5.56 9.32 -4.35
C ILE A 121 -4.38 8.40 -4.69
N LEU A 122 -3.30 8.54 -3.92
CA LEU A 122 -2.15 7.66 -4.01
C LEU A 122 -2.13 6.75 -2.78
N VAL A 123 -2.26 5.44 -2.98
CA VAL A 123 -2.39 4.44 -1.92
C VAL A 123 -1.06 3.72 -1.75
N ASP A 124 -0.61 3.59 -0.49
CA ASP A 124 0.57 2.84 -0.04
C ASP A 124 1.77 2.91 -1.00
N PRO A 125 2.30 4.13 -1.28
CA PRO A 125 3.21 4.34 -2.40
C PRO A 125 4.67 3.97 -2.08
N VAL A 126 5.08 2.82 -2.60
CA VAL A 126 6.45 2.30 -2.50
C VAL A 126 7.03 2.14 -3.90
N PHE A 127 8.13 2.85 -4.17
CA PHE A 127 8.77 2.91 -5.50
C PHE A 127 10.12 2.22 -5.53
N GLU A 128 10.79 2.03 -4.39
CA GLU A 128 12.17 1.53 -4.34
C GLU A 128 12.28 0.17 -3.66
N TYR A 129 12.07 0.09 -2.33
CA TYR A 129 12.37 -1.12 -1.57
C TYR A 129 11.48 -1.32 -0.35
N ALA A 130 11.18 -2.59 -0.08
CA ALA A 130 10.31 -3.10 0.98
C ALA A 130 11.06 -3.42 2.29
N SER A 131 12.08 -2.65 2.67
CA SER A 131 12.94 -3.01 3.81
C SER A 131 13.66 -1.82 4.45
N PRO A 132 14.31 -1.97 5.61
CA PRO A 132 15.30 -1.00 6.08
C PRO A 132 16.39 -0.78 5.03
N TRP A 133 16.94 0.44 4.95
CA TRP A 133 17.91 0.79 3.90
C TRP A 133 19.13 -0.16 3.81
N ILE A 134 19.54 -0.73 4.95
CA ILE A 134 20.64 -1.71 5.06
C ILE A 134 20.36 -3.02 4.32
N ALA A 135 19.09 -3.36 4.10
CA ALA A 135 18.64 -4.61 3.48
C ALA A 135 18.10 -4.40 2.06
N LYS A 136 18.18 -3.19 1.50
CA LYS A 136 17.58 -2.84 0.19
C LYS A 136 17.94 -3.77 -0.97
N LYS A 137 19.15 -4.34 -0.97
CA LYS A 137 19.60 -5.27 -2.03
C LYS A 137 18.90 -6.63 -1.96
N LEU A 138 18.47 -7.06 -0.77
CA LEU A 138 17.76 -8.32 -0.61
C LEU A 138 16.29 -8.18 -1.07
N PHE A 139 15.69 -7.01 -0.83
CA PHE A 139 14.27 -6.72 -1.08
C PHE A 139 14.05 -5.72 -2.21
N GLY A 140 14.85 -5.84 -3.28
CA GLY A 140 14.61 -5.10 -4.52
C GLY A 140 13.37 -5.62 -5.24
N ARG A 141 12.74 -4.77 -6.06
CA ARG A 141 11.56 -5.13 -6.83
C ARG A 141 11.90 -6.13 -7.94
N ASN A 142 11.01 -7.08 -8.20
CA ASN A 142 11.06 -7.95 -9.38
C ASN A 142 10.57 -7.27 -10.65
N VAL A 143 9.74 -6.24 -10.46
CA VAL A 143 9.18 -5.42 -11.51
C VAL A 143 9.60 -4.00 -11.20
N ASP A 144 10.33 -3.38 -12.13
CA ASP A 144 10.70 -1.98 -11.99
C ASP A 144 9.45 -1.13 -11.71
N ALA A 145 9.59 -0.09 -10.90
CA ALA A 145 8.51 0.86 -10.74
C ALA A 145 8.17 1.42 -12.13
N PRO A 146 6.89 1.40 -12.56
CA PRO A 146 6.51 1.73 -13.94
C PRO A 146 6.65 3.23 -14.24
N THR A 147 6.93 4.03 -13.21
CA THR A 147 7.26 5.44 -13.28
C THR A 147 7.95 5.88 -11.99
N ASN A 148 8.60 7.04 -12.01
CA ASN A 148 9.13 7.66 -10.80
C ASN A 148 8.03 8.46 -10.07
N ARG A 149 8.16 8.56 -8.75
CA ARG A 149 7.23 9.35 -7.91
C ARG A 149 7.10 10.81 -8.34
N ASP A 150 8.14 11.37 -8.96
CA ASP A 150 8.19 12.78 -9.39
C ASP A 150 7.61 13.04 -10.77
N ALA A 151 7.42 11.99 -11.56
CA ALA A 151 6.74 12.05 -12.84
C ALA A 151 5.21 11.98 -12.69
N LEU A 152 4.71 11.42 -11.58
CA LEU A 152 3.28 11.38 -11.31
C LEU A 152 2.71 12.80 -11.10
N PRO A 153 1.47 13.07 -11.57
CA PRO A 153 0.72 14.22 -11.12
C PRO A 153 0.63 14.20 -9.58
N THR A 154 0.75 15.38 -8.96
CA THR A 154 0.66 15.47 -7.49
C THR A 154 -0.73 14.97 -7.05
N PRO A 155 -0.81 13.96 -6.16
CA PRO A 155 -2.07 13.48 -5.63
C PRO A 155 -2.64 14.51 -4.65
N ASP A 156 -3.95 14.53 -4.46
CA ASP A 156 -4.53 15.39 -3.43
C ASP A 156 -4.46 14.71 -2.05
N VAL A 157 -4.59 13.39 -2.04
CA VAL A 157 -4.52 12.57 -0.81
C VAL A 157 -3.57 11.40 -1.01
N ILE A 158 -2.70 11.18 -0.03
CA ILE A 158 -1.96 9.92 0.14
C ILE A 158 -2.63 9.13 1.27
N VAL A 159 -3.02 7.89 0.97
CA VAL A 159 -3.62 6.96 1.93
C VAL A 159 -2.58 5.91 2.30
N ILE A 160 -2.40 5.65 3.59
CA ILE A 160 -1.50 4.62 4.11
C ILE A 160 -2.32 3.57 4.87
N SER A 161 -2.10 2.27 4.65
CA SER A 161 -2.74 1.22 5.48
C SER A 161 -2.04 0.97 6.80
N HIS A 162 -0.70 0.94 6.83
CA HIS A 162 0.08 0.67 8.03
C HIS A 162 1.56 1.07 7.87
N ASP A 163 2.37 0.87 8.90
CA ASP A 163 3.74 1.40 8.98
C ASP A 163 4.83 0.45 8.48
N HIS A 164 4.54 -0.69 7.84
CA HIS A 164 5.61 -1.54 7.29
C HIS A 164 6.30 -0.92 6.07
N TYR A 165 7.51 -1.38 5.77
CA TYR A 165 8.38 -0.77 4.75
C TYR A 165 7.84 -0.88 3.32
N ASP A 166 7.07 -1.91 3.03
CA ASP A 166 6.47 -2.19 1.73
C ASP A 166 5.12 -1.51 1.50
N HIS A 167 4.64 -0.75 2.50
CA HIS A 167 3.45 0.09 2.44
C HIS A 167 3.72 1.57 2.76
N LEU A 168 4.78 1.86 3.53
CA LEU A 168 5.19 3.20 3.94
C LEU A 168 6.67 3.43 3.67
N GLU A 169 6.97 4.07 2.54
CA GLU A 169 8.33 4.40 2.12
C GLU A 169 8.72 5.83 2.55
N GLU A 170 9.80 5.94 3.33
CA GLU A 170 10.28 7.23 3.87
C GLU A 170 10.63 8.24 2.76
N SER A 171 11.35 7.81 1.71
CA SER A 171 11.70 8.70 0.61
C SER A 171 10.46 9.21 -0.13
N THR A 172 9.36 8.45 -0.16
CA THR A 172 8.10 8.91 -0.78
C THR A 172 7.47 9.98 0.08
N VAL A 173 7.38 9.74 1.38
CA VAL A 173 6.82 10.73 2.30
C VAL A 173 7.63 12.02 2.27
N ARG A 174 8.97 11.94 2.31
CA ARG A 174 9.85 13.12 2.22
C ARG A 174 9.66 13.91 0.94
N TYR A 175 9.44 13.22 -0.19
CA TYR A 175 9.20 13.86 -1.48
C TYR A 175 7.87 14.65 -1.52
N TYR A 176 6.86 14.21 -0.79
CA TYR A 176 5.56 14.87 -0.72
C TYR A 176 5.40 15.82 0.48
N ALA A 177 6.40 15.91 1.36
CA ALA A 177 6.30 16.64 2.62
C ALA A 177 6.11 18.16 2.47
N ASP A 178 6.57 18.75 1.35
CA ASP A 178 6.47 20.18 1.04
C ASP A 178 5.45 20.50 -0.06
N LYS A 179 4.68 19.49 -0.50
CA LYS A 179 3.66 19.63 -1.54
C LYS A 179 2.27 19.79 -0.94
N ASP A 180 1.34 20.32 -1.73
CA ASP A 180 -0.08 20.44 -1.35
C ASP A 180 -0.79 19.09 -1.43
N VAL A 181 -0.48 18.22 -0.46
CA VAL A 181 -1.00 16.86 -0.32
C VAL A 181 -1.44 16.64 1.12
N MET A 182 -2.57 15.96 1.30
CA MET A 182 -3.00 15.47 2.61
C MET A 182 -2.62 13.99 2.80
N PHE A 183 -2.10 13.65 3.96
CA PHE A 183 -1.83 12.27 4.35
C PHE A 183 -2.94 11.75 5.26
N PHE A 184 -3.61 10.69 4.83
CA PHE A 184 -4.65 10.00 5.58
C PHE A 184 -4.07 8.67 6.05
N VAL A 185 -3.86 8.54 7.36
CA VAL A 185 -3.10 7.44 7.94
C VAL A 185 -3.78 6.89 9.20
N PRO A 186 -3.54 5.62 9.58
CA PRO A 186 -4.03 5.11 10.84
C PRO A 186 -3.45 5.87 12.03
N LEU A 187 -4.15 5.80 13.16
CA LEU A 187 -3.72 6.43 14.40
C LEU A 187 -2.29 6.04 14.72
N ALA A 188 -1.53 7.03 15.20
CA ALA A 188 -0.12 6.94 15.53
C ALA A 188 0.88 6.87 14.37
N VAL A 189 0.48 6.57 13.13
CA VAL A 189 1.40 6.57 11.96
C VAL A 189 1.93 7.97 11.66
N GLY A 190 1.18 9.04 11.99
CA GLY A 190 1.55 10.42 11.77
C GLY A 190 2.88 10.83 12.40
N ARG A 191 3.31 10.15 13.49
CA ARG A 191 4.63 10.40 14.11
C ARG A 191 5.80 10.17 13.14
N HIS A 192 5.68 9.19 12.26
CA HIS A 192 6.71 8.90 11.26
C HIS A 192 6.76 10.03 10.23
N LEU A 193 5.60 10.42 9.71
CA LEU A 193 5.46 11.49 8.72
C LEU A 193 6.00 12.83 9.25
N GLU A 194 5.66 13.19 10.49
CA GLU A 194 6.19 14.39 11.16
C GLU A 194 7.73 14.34 11.28
N SER A 195 8.28 13.18 11.67
CA SER A 195 9.74 12.98 11.75
C SER A 195 10.43 13.06 10.39
N TRP A 196 9.69 12.78 9.31
CA TRP A 196 10.17 12.85 7.93
C TRP A 196 9.93 14.21 7.27
N GLY A 197 9.31 15.16 7.98
CA GLY A 197 9.21 16.55 7.55
C GLY A 197 7.81 17.01 7.17
N VAL A 198 6.81 16.13 7.17
CA VAL A 198 5.43 16.50 6.86
C VAL A 198 4.90 17.43 7.97
N SER A 199 4.21 18.50 7.58
CA SER A 199 3.55 19.39 8.54
C SER A 199 2.38 18.67 9.23
N PRO A 200 2.18 18.81 10.55
CA PRO A 200 1.02 18.23 11.24
C PRO A 200 -0.34 18.58 10.61
N ASN A 201 -0.46 19.78 10.05
CA ASN A 201 -1.69 20.23 9.39
C ASN A 201 -2.03 19.47 8.11
N GLN A 202 -1.06 18.74 7.55
CA GLN A 202 -1.23 17.90 6.37
C GLN A 202 -1.51 16.44 6.73
N ILE A 203 -1.58 16.09 8.01
CA ILE A 203 -1.75 14.72 8.48
C ILE A 203 -3.12 14.59 9.15
N LYS A 204 -3.91 13.62 8.71
CA LYS A 204 -5.10 13.16 9.39
C LYS A 204 -4.90 11.72 9.84
N GLU A 205 -4.92 11.53 11.15
CA GLU A 205 -4.82 10.22 11.79
C GLU A 205 -6.21 9.66 12.09
N PHE A 206 -6.43 8.37 11.82
CA PHE A 206 -7.73 7.72 11.94
C PHE A 206 -7.68 6.49 12.86
N ASP A 207 -8.58 6.43 13.82
CA ASP A 207 -8.95 5.17 14.45
C ASP A 207 -9.96 4.42 13.57
N TRP A 208 -10.18 3.14 13.83
CA TRP A 208 -11.14 2.34 13.08
C TRP A 208 -12.55 2.94 13.15
N TRP A 209 -13.22 2.92 12.00
CA TRP A 209 -14.55 3.46 11.74
C TRP A 209 -14.65 4.98 11.69
N GLU A 210 -13.55 5.71 11.89
CA GLU A 210 -13.52 7.13 11.61
C GLU A 210 -13.45 7.41 10.11
N SER A 211 -13.91 8.59 9.72
CA SER A 211 -13.94 8.99 8.31
C SER A 211 -13.69 10.48 8.13
N ALA A 212 -13.25 10.85 6.94
CA ALA A 212 -13.20 12.23 6.51
C ALA A 212 -13.56 12.35 5.03
N GLY A 213 -14.24 13.44 4.68
CA GLY A 213 -14.44 13.83 3.29
C GLY A 213 -13.27 14.67 2.77
N PHE A 214 -12.90 14.47 1.51
CA PHE A 214 -11.95 15.30 0.79
C PHE A 214 -12.40 15.40 -0.67
N ASN A 215 -12.58 16.63 -1.19
CA ASN A 215 -13.06 16.89 -2.56
C ASN A 215 -14.32 16.10 -2.99
N GLY A 216 -15.22 15.79 -2.04
CA GLY A 216 -16.44 15.03 -2.30
C GLY A 216 -16.31 13.51 -2.19
N VAL A 217 -15.08 13.00 -1.98
CA VAL A 217 -14.79 11.58 -1.73
C VAL A 217 -14.68 11.34 -0.23
N GLN A 218 -15.39 10.33 0.28
CA GLN A 218 -15.31 9.90 1.66
C GLN A 218 -14.27 8.79 1.81
N LEU A 219 -13.30 9.00 2.69
CA LEU A 219 -12.30 8.02 3.10
C LEU A 219 -12.63 7.56 4.52
N ILE A 220 -12.78 6.26 4.70
CA ILE A 220 -13.10 5.65 6.00
C ILE A 220 -12.03 4.62 6.33
N ALA A 221 -11.35 4.79 7.47
CA ALA A 221 -10.46 3.79 8.00
C ALA A 221 -11.30 2.66 8.59
N THR A 222 -11.19 1.45 8.07
CA THR A 222 -11.92 0.27 8.54
C THR A 222 -10.96 -0.74 9.17
N PRO A 223 -11.45 -1.68 10.00
CA PRO A 223 -10.57 -2.65 10.64
C PRO A 223 -9.80 -3.51 9.64
N ALA A 224 -8.62 -3.93 10.08
CA ALA A 224 -7.79 -4.96 9.48
C ALA A 224 -7.16 -5.77 10.64
N ASN A 225 -6.76 -7.01 10.38
CA ASN A 225 -6.10 -7.87 11.37
C ASN A 225 -4.62 -8.06 11.01
N HIS A 226 -3.79 -7.11 11.44
CA HIS A 226 -2.36 -7.09 11.17
C HIS A 226 -1.55 -6.74 12.42
N ASN A 227 -0.30 -6.35 12.20
CA ASN A 227 0.59 -5.77 13.19
C ASN A 227 1.30 -4.53 12.62
N SER A 228 2.15 -3.92 13.44
CA SER A 228 2.92 -2.73 13.08
C SER A 228 4.35 -2.82 13.60
N GLY A 229 5.25 -2.03 13.02
CA GLY A 229 6.61 -1.83 13.47
C GLY A 229 7.63 -1.78 12.34
N ARG A 230 8.64 -0.93 12.51
CA ARG A 230 9.73 -0.72 11.55
C ARG A 230 11.09 -1.13 12.14
N THR A 231 11.16 -1.32 13.44
CA THR A 231 12.38 -1.64 14.18
C THR A 231 12.13 -2.74 15.20
N GLY A 232 13.19 -3.24 15.83
CA GLY A 232 13.06 -4.23 16.91
C GLY A 232 12.41 -3.69 18.20
N PHE A 233 12.07 -2.39 18.27
CA PHE A 233 11.64 -1.72 19.51
C PHE A 233 10.27 -1.04 19.40
N ASP A 234 9.68 -0.97 18.21
CA ASP A 234 8.46 -0.21 17.93
C ASP A 234 7.26 -1.09 17.56
N SER A 235 7.36 -2.41 17.79
CA SER A 235 6.28 -3.36 17.51
C SER A 235 4.94 -2.87 18.06
N ASN A 236 3.92 -2.83 17.20
CA ASN A 236 2.56 -2.35 17.46
C ASN A 236 2.51 -0.97 18.10
N SER A 237 3.44 -0.09 17.78
CA SER A 237 3.40 1.28 18.29
C SER A 237 2.41 2.16 17.52
N THR A 238 1.99 1.75 16.32
CA THR A 238 0.99 2.43 15.48
C THR A 238 -0.18 1.50 15.17
N LEU A 239 -1.30 2.08 14.76
CA LEU A 239 -2.43 1.31 14.24
C LEU A 239 -2.20 0.93 12.77
N TRP A 240 -3.03 0.02 12.26
CA TRP A 240 -3.16 -0.38 10.86
C TRP A 240 -4.63 -0.31 10.47
N ALA A 241 -4.97 -0.13 9.19
CA ALA A 241 -6.35 -0.05 8.73
C ALA A 241 -6.49 -0.53 7.28
N SER A 242 -7.67 -1.07 6.97
CA SER A 242 -8.19 -1.10 5.60
C SER A 242 -8.90 0.22 5.29
N TRP A 243 -9.21 0.48 4.03
CA TRP A 243 -9.82 1.74 3.61
C TRP A 243 -11.01 1.52 2.70
N VAL A 244 -12.13 2.15 3.07
CA VAL A 244 -13.25 2.36 2.16
C VAL A 244 -13.10 3.73 1.51
N ILE A 245 -13.23 3.78 0.18
CA ILE A 245 -13.14 4.98 -0.64
C ILE A 245 -14.47 5.14 -1.38
N LYS A 246 -15.32 6.06 -0.95
CA LYS A 246 -16.65 6.29 -1.53
C LYS A 246 -16.73 7.64 -2.21
N GLY A 247 -16.88 7.61 -3.51
CA GLY A 247 -17.25 8.75 -4.33
C GLY A 247 -18.71 8.70 -4.78
N LYS A 248 -19.11 9.71 -5.54
CA LYS A 248 -20.37 9.75 -6.29
C LYS A 248 -20.33 8.76 -7.46
N ASN A 249 -19.19 8.64 -8.14
CA ASN A 249 -19.05 7.80 -9.33
C ASN A 249 -18.45 6.40 -9.05
N GLY A 250 -18.16 6.05 -7.80
CA GLY A 250 -17.75 4.68 -7.46
C GLY A 250 -17.53 4.42 -5.98
N SER A 251 -17.50 3.13 -5.62
CA SER A 251 -17.27 2.63 -4.26
C SER A 251 -16.16 1.60 -4.28
N LEU A 252 -15.02 1.90 -3.64
CA LEU A 252 -13.84 1.05 -3.64
C LEU A 252 -13.47 0.61 -2.22
N PHE A 253 -12.80 -0.53 -2.12
CA PHE A 253 -12.22 -1.03 -0.88
C PHE A 253 -10.74 -1.38 -1.10
N TYR A 254 -9.88 -1.01 -0.16
CA TYR A 254 -8.48 -1.39 -0.12
C TYR A 254 -8.17 -2.09 1.21
N SER A 255 -7.66 -3.32 1.17
CA SER A 255 -7.48 -4.12 2.37
C SER A 255 -6.32 -3.67 3.26
N GLY A 256 -5.29 -3.03 2.69
CA GLY A 256 -3.96 -3.10 3.29
C GLY A 256 -3.49 -4.56 3.37
N ASP A 257 -2.62 -4.85 4.34
CA ASP A 257 -2.31 -6.22 4.73
C ASP A 257 -3.17 -6.63 5.90
N THR A 258 -3.68 -7.86 5.86
CA THR A 258 -4.59 -8.34 6.90
C THR A 258 -4.77 -9.84 6.84
N ALA A 259 -4.79 -10.50 7.99
CA ALA A 259 -5.34 -11.83 8.12
C ALA A 259 -6.87 -11.76 8.01
N TYR A 260 -7.48 -12.87 7.61
CA TYR A 260 -8.93 -12.94 7.52
C TYR A 260 -9.60 -13.02 8.90
N ASP A 261 -10.67 -12.25 9.07
CA ASP A 261 -11.59 -12.31 10.21
C ASP A 261 -12.95 -11.71 9.79
N THR A 262 -13.91 -11.69 10.71
CA THR A 262 -15.27 -11.17 10.60
C THR A 262 -15.38 -9.71 10.17
N HIS A 263 -14.31 -8.93 10.20
CA HIS A 263 -14.33 -7.51 9.83
C HIS A 263 -14.71 -7.29 8.37
N PHE A 264 -14.32 -8.17 7.44
CA PHE A 264 -14.71 -8.05 6.03
C PHE A 264 -16.22 -8.06 5.84
N LYS A 265 -16.91 -9.00 6.49
CA LYS A 265 -18.37 -9.09 6.47
C LYS A 265 -19.03 -7.86 7.08
N GLN A 266 -18.50 -7.37 8.21
CA GLN A 266 -19.00 -6.16 8.85
C GLN A 266 -18.83 -4.93 7.94
N ILE A 267 -17.72 -4.84 7.21
CA ILE A 267 -17.45 -3.76 6.25
C ILE A 267 -18.40 -3.85 5.05
N GLY A 268 -18.57 -5.05 4.47
CA GLY A 268 -19.52 -5.30 3.39
C GLY A 268 -20.95 -4.94 3.76
N GLU A 269 -21.42 -5.39 4.93
CA GLU A 269 -22.76 -5.06 5.44
C GLU A 269 -22.97 -3.56 5.67
N LYS A 270 -21.92 -2.83 6.07
CA LYS A 270 -22.02 -1.41 6.42
C LYS A 270 -21.85 -0.48 5.23
N TYR A 271 -20.98 -0.82 4.28
CA TYR A 271 -20.53 0.11 3.23
C TYR A 271 -20.65 -0.44 1.81
N GLY A 272 -20.82 -1.75 1.65
CA GLY A 272 -20.99 -2.41 0.37
C GLY A 272 -22.36 -2.13 -0.28
N PRO A 273 -22.58 -2.63 -1.51
CA PRO A 273 -21.59 -3.32 -2.34
C PRO A 273 -20.46 -2.39 -2.82
N PHE A 274 -19.32 -2.97 -3.15
CA PHE A 274 -18.18 -2.25 -3.76
C PHE A 274 -18.08 -2.54 -5.26
N ASP A 275 -17.71 -1.53 -6.05
CA ASP A 275 -17.43 -1.72 -7.47
C ASP A 275 -16.12 -2.46 -7.69
N MET A 276 -15.12 -2.23 -6.85
CA MET A 276 -13.83 -2.93 -6.89
C MET A 276 -13.23 -3.04 -5.49
N ALA A 277 -12.72 -4.23 -5.16
CA ALA A 277 -11.96 -4.48 -3.95
C ALA A 277 -10.51 -4.81 -4.32
N PHE A 278 -9.57 -4.01 -3.80
CA PHE A 278 -8.13 -4.25 -3.85
C PHE A 278 -7.74 -5.04 -2.61
N ILE A 279 -7.47 -6.34 -2.79
CA ILE A 279 -7.23 -7.25 -1.66
C ILE A 279 -5.86 -7.93 -1.82
N GLU A 280 -5.06 -7.93 -0.76
CA GLU A 280 -3.79 -8.66 -0.71
C GLU A 280 -4.00 -10.18 -0.93
N VAL A 281 -2.97 -10.83 -1.47
CA VAL A 281 -2.97 -12.27 -1.65
C VAL A 281 -1.60 -12.91 -1.46
N ALA A 282 -1.57 -14.00 -0.71
CA ALA A 282 -0.45 -14.93 -0.61
C ALA A 282 -0.86 -16.37 -0.97
N ALA A 283 0.13 -17.25 -1.15
CA ALA A 283 -0.12 -18.63 -1.59
C ALA A 283 -0.82 -19.47 -0.51
N ASN A 284 -1.61 -20.45 -0.95
CA ASN A 284 -2.19 -21.44 -0.05
C ASN A 284 -1.10 -22.37 0.51
N VAL A 285 -1.23 -22.74 1.79
CA VAL A 285 -0.47 -23.86 2.37
C VAL A 285 -0.94 -25.16 1.72
N LYS A 286 -0.01 -25.95 1.17
CA LYS A 286 -0.29 -27.18 0.40
C LYS A 286 0.25 -28.39 1.14
N GLU A 287 -0.60 -29.39 1.34
CA GLU A 287 -0.22 -30.69 1.95
C GLU A 287 0.47 -30.56 3.33
N GLY A 288 0.18 -29.49 4.08
CA GLY A 288 0.83 -29.20 5.37
C GLY A 288 2.28 -28.71 5.27
N LYS A 289 2.75 -28.35 4.08
CA LYS A 289 4.04 -27.74 3.80
C LYS A 289 3.87 -26.24 3.55
N GLY A 290 4.81 -25.46 4.03
CA GLY A 290 4.76 -24.00 4.08
C GLY A 290 4.24 -23.46 5.41
N TYR A 291 4.69 -22.25 5.73
CA TYR A 291 4.24 -21.52 6.92
C TYR A 291 2.90 -20.81 6.64
N PRO A 292 1.87 -21.00 7.48
CA PRO A 292 0.62 -20.26 7.35
C PRO A 292 0.84 -18.76 7.48
N VAL A 293 0.60 -18.05 6.39
CA VAL A 293 0.76 -16.59 6.28
C VAL A 293 -0.16 -15.82 7.23
N GLU A 294 -1.24 -16.45 7.71
CA GLU A 294 -2.15 -15.90 8.72
C GLU A 294 -1.42 -15.56 10.03
N ASN A 295 -0.40 -16.34 10.39
CA ASN A 295 0.42 -16.09 11.58
C ASN A 295 1.28 -14.82 11.46
N TRP A 296 1.39 -14.27 10.25
CA TRP A 296 2.07 -13.00 9.94
C TRP A 296 1.09 -11.89 9.57
N GLY A 297 -0.22 -12.09 9.80
CA GLY A 297 -1.22 -11.08 9.49
C GLY A 297 -1.60 -11.02 8.02
N HIS A 298 -1.54 -12.13 7.29
CA HIS A 298 -1.86 -12.17 5.86
C HIS A 298 -2.88 -13.24 5.46
N MET A 299 -3.35 -13.16 4.21
CA MET A 299 -4.33 -14.09 3.63
C MET A 299 -3.74 -15.05 2.61
N GLN A 300 -4.02 -16.33 2.80
CA GLN A 300 -3.97 -17.31 1.71
C GLN A 300 -5.04 -16.97 0.66
N ALA A 301 -4.83 -17.36 -0.60
CA ALA A 301 -5.78 -17.09 -1.70
C ALA A 301 -7.24 -17.47 -1.41
N ARG A 302 -7.49 -18.57 -0.70
CA ARG A 302 -8.85 -18.94 -0.25
C ARG A 302 -9.48 -17.91 0.70
N HIS A 303 -8.68 -17.29 1.56
CA HIS A 303 -9.12 -16.27 2.49
C HIS A 303 -9.35 -14.94 1.76
N THR A 304 -8.48 -14.57 0.81
CA THR A 304 -8.69 -13.43 -0.09
C THR A 304 -10.01 -13.57 -0.84
N MET A 305 -10.31 -14.76 -1.37
CA MET A 305 -11.59 -15.02 -2.04
C MET A 305 -12.77 -14.88 -1.07
N GLN A 306 -12.68 -15.43 0.13
CA GLN A 306 -13.76 -15.29 1.12
C GLN A 306 -13.96 -13.81 1.54
N ALA A 307 -12.87 -13.06 1.76
CA ALA A 307 -12.92 -11.63 2.05
C ALA A 307 -13.63 -10.85 0.94
N PHE A 308 -13.31 -11.15 -0.33
CA PHE A 308 -13.97 -10.56 -1.49
C PHE A 308 -15.49 -10.79 -1.49
N LEU A 309 -15.92 -12.02 -1.22
CA LEU A 309 -17.35 -12.36 -1.13
C LEU A 309 -18.04 -11.67 0.06
N ASP A 310 -17.38 -11.64 1.22
CA ASP A 310 -17.90 -10.99 2.43
C ASP A 310 -18.03 -9.47 2.31
N LEU A 311 -17.20 -8.85 1.47
CA LEU A 311 -17.27 -7.43 1.13
C LEU A 311 -18.42 -7.07 0.17
N ASP A 312 -19.06 -8.07 -0.45
CA ASP A 312 -20.06 -7.86 -1.52
C ASP A 312 -19.52 -6.98 -2.66
N ALA A 313 -18.29 -7.28 -3.10
CA ALA A 313 -17.61 -6.54 -4.17
C ALA A 313 -17.90 -7.17 -5.55
N LYS A 314 -18.00 -6.34 -6.59
CA LYS A 314 -18.23 -6.79 -7.97
C LYS A 314 -16.97 -7.33 -8.64
N ASN A 315 -15.84 -6.67 -8.40
CA ASN A 315 -14.54 -6.97 -9.02
C ASN A 315 -13.47 -7.18 -7.96
N LEU A 316 -12.72 -8.27 -8.08
CA LEU A 316 -11.56 -8.57 -7.22
C LEU A 316 -10.28 -8.20 -7.95
N PHE A 317 -9.58 -7.19 -7.45
CA PHE A 317 -8.25 -6.81 -7.89
C PHE A 317 -7.23 -7.27 -6.83
N PRO A 318 -6.42 -8.31 -7.09
CA PRO A 318 -5.38 -8.74 -6.16
C PRO A 318 -4.16 -7.83 -6.17
N VAL A 319 -3.70 -7.44 -4.98
CA VAL A 319 -2.47 -6.65 -4.73
C VAL A 319 -1.46 -7.44 -3.90
N HIS A 320 -0.35 -6.83 -3.49
CA HIS A 320 0.69 -7.45 -2.63
C HIS A 320 1.45 -8.64 -3.27
N TRP A 321 1.34 -8.82 -4.59
CA TRP A 321 2.01 -9.90 -5.32
C TRP A 321 2.92 -9.37 -6.44
N SER A 322 3.69 -10.27 -7.05
CA SER A 322 4.65 -10.05 -8.16
C SER A 322 5.86 -9.15 -7.88
N THR A 323 5.79 -8.20 -6.93
CA THR A 323 6.78 -7.12 -6.81
C THR A 323 7.92 -7.45 -5.83
N PHE A 324 7.63 -8.04 -4.67
CA PHE A 324 8.64 -8.42 -3.67
C PHE A 324 8.42 -9.87 -3.21
N GLU A 325 9.47 -10.63 -2.90
CA GLU A 325 9.32 -11.88 -2.13
C GLU A 325 9.29 -11.55 -0.65
N LEU A 326 8.08 -11.53 -0.08
CA LEU A 326 7.85 -11.33 1.34
C LEU A 326 7.43 -12.62 2.07
N PHE A 327 7.29 -13.73 1.31
CA PHE A 327 6.95 -15.05 1.82
C PHE A 327 7.87 -16.14 1.23
N ALA A 328 7.75 -17.35 1.78
CA ALA A 328 8.50 -18.53 1.36
C ALA A 328 7.83 -19.34 0.24
N HIS A 329 6.88 -18.74 -0.50
CA HIS A 329 6.26 -19.35 -1.69
C HIS A 329 6.82 -18.70 -2.97
N LYS A 330 6.68 -19.39 -4.11
CA LYS A 330 7.05 -18.79 -5.40
C LYS A 330 6.15 -17.58 -5.71
N TRP A 331 6.69 -16.58 -6.39
CA TRP A 331 6.03 -15.30 -6.64
C TRP A 331 4.66 -15.38 -7.38
N ASP A 332 4.44 -16.39 -8.22
CA ASP A 332 3.22 -16.58 -9.03
C ASP A 332 2.23 -17.59 -8.44
N GLU A 333 2.60 -18.27 -7.36
CA GLU A 333 1.71 -19.20 -6.64
C GLU A 333 0.45 -18.54 -6.08
N PRO A 334 0.50 -17.35 -5.43
CA PRO A 334 -0.69 -16.67 -4.93
C PRO A 334 -1.77 -16.52 -6.00
N MET A 335 -1.35 -16.08 -7.20
CA MET A 335 -2.27 -15.88 -8.32
C MET A 335 -2.74 -17.19 -8.95
N THR A 336 -1.91 -18.23 -8.96
CA THR A 336 -2.33 -19.55 -9.43
C THR A 336 -3.43 -20.12 -8.54
N ASP A 337 -3.26 -20.01 -7.23
CA ASP A 337 -4.25 -20.44 -6.25
C ASP A 337 -5.52 -19.58 -6.33
N LEU A 338 -5.39 -18.25 -6.43
CA LEU A 338 -6.53 -17.34 -6.51
C LEU A 338 -7.38 -17.53 -7.78
N ILE A 339 -6.74 -17.81 -8.92
CA ILE A 339 -7.45 -18.17 -10.17
C ILE A 339 -8.27 -19.45 -9.97
N ALA A 340 -7.75 -20.43 -9.23
CA ALA A 340 -8.49 -21.65 -8.95
C ALA A 340 -9.73 -21.35 -8.08
N GLU A 341 -9.59 -20.51 -7.05
CA GLU A 341 -10.71 -20.06 -6.22
C GLU A 341 -11.76 -19.27 -7.04
N ALA A 342 -11.32 -18.40 -7.94
CA ALA A 342 -12.21 -17.63 -8.80
C ALA A 342 -13.00 -18.49 -9.78
N ASN A 343 -12.40 -19.54 -10.34
CA ASN A 343 -13.09 -20.49 -11.21
C ASN A 343 -14.20 -21.26 -10.48
N VAL A 344 -14.03 -21.51 -9.18
CA VAL A 344 -15.03 -22.20 -8.35
C VAL A 344 -16.18 -21.26 -7.97
N THR A 345 -15.87 -20.02 -7.62
CA THR A 345 -16.83 -19.04 -7.10
C THR A 345 -17.53 -18.22 -8.19
N GLY A 346 -16.96 -18.16 -9.40
CA GLY A 346 -17.39 -17.26 -10.46
C GLY A 346 -17.00 -15.79 -10.23
N ALA A 347 -16.05 -15.53 -9.32
CA ALA A 347 -15.58 -14.19 -9.02
C ALA A 347 -14.95 -13.51 -10.25
N ASN A 348 -15.27 -12.22 -10.45
CA ASN A 348 -14.65 -11.45 -11.54
C ASN A 348 -13.27 -10.94 -11.10
N LEU A 349 -12.22 -11.67 -11.46
CA LEU A 349 -10.84 -11.24 -11.24
C LEU A 349 -10.47 -10.13 -12.22
N VAL A 350 -9.73 -9.15 -11.72
CA VAL A 350 -9.17 -8.03 -12.49
C VAL A 350 -7.67 -8.01 -12.28
N THR A 351 -6.90 -8.33 -13.31
CA THR A 351 -5.44 -8.57 -13.20
C THR A 351 -4.66 -7.67 -14.17
N PRO A 352 -4.63 -6.35 -13.94
CA PRO A 352 -3.87 -5.45 -14.79
C PRO A 352 -2.38 -5.79 -14.73
N MET A 353 -1.65 -5.37 -15.74
CA MET A 353 -0.19 -5.36 -15.69
C MET A 353 0.31 -4.16 -14.87
N VAL A 354 1.49 -4.27 -14.26
CA VAL A 354 2.11 -3.12 -13.58
C VAL A 354 2.24 -1.94 -14.56
N GLY A 355 1.74 -0.78 -14.17
CA GLY A 355 1.64 0.46 -14.95
C GLY A 355 0.33 0.63 -15.74
N GLU A 356 -0.51 -0.41 -15.84
CA GLU A 356 -1.81 -0.32 -16.53
C GLU A 356 -2.77 0.62 -15.82
N THR A 357 -3.50 1.42 -16.59
CA THR A 357 -4.61 2.24 -16.09
C THR A 357 -5.95 1.67 -16.55
N LEU A 358 -6.72 1.16 -15.60
CA LEU A 358 -8.08 0.68 -15.80
C LEU A 358 -9.09 1.82 -15.64
N ASN A 359 -10.17 1.78 -16.40
CA ASN A 359 -11.35 2.63 -16.19
C ASN A 359 -12.52 1.71 -15.82
N LEU A 360 -13.08 1.90 -14.62
CA LEU A 360 -14.12 1.01 -14.10
C LEU A 360 -15.46 1.14 -14.84
N ASN A 361 -15.70 2.26 -15.54
CA ASN A 361 -16.89 2.44 -16.39
C ASN A 361 -16.74 1.79 -17.78
N GLY A 362 -15.52 1.35 -18.12
CA GLY A 362 -15.21 0.71 -19.39
C GLY A 362 -15.21 -0.82 -19.34
N GLU A 363 -14.90 -1.44 -20.47
CA GLU A 363 -14.59 -2.87 -20.51
C GLU A 363 -13.28 -3.14 -19.76
N ILE A 364 -13.32 -3.99 -18.74
CA ILE A 364 -12.12 -4.47 -18.03
C ILE A 364 -11.72 -5.81 -18.65
N LYS A 365 -10.53 -5.87 -19.24
CA LYS A 365 -9.98 -7.09 -19.83
C LYS A 365 -9.03 -7.75 -18.85
N THR A 366 -9.42 -8.93 -18.38
CA THR A 366 -8.59 -9.75 -17.50
C THR A 366 -7.71 -10.66 -18.34
N THR A 367 -6.40 -10.47 -18.24
CA THR A 367 -5.39 -11.32 -18.87
C THR A 367 -4.44 -11.88 -17.82
N TYR A 368 -3.87 -13.05 -18.10
CA TYR A 368 -2.87 -13.66 -17.23
C TYR A 368 -1.48 -13.42 -17.82
N TRP A 369 -1.12 -12.15 -17.98
CA TRP A 369 0.07 -11.66 -18.69
C TRP A 369 1.38 -12.32 -18.25
N TRP A 370 1.46 -12.83 -17.01
CA TRP A 370 2.63 -13.54 -16.51
C TRP A 370 2.77 -14.97 -17.03
N ARG A 371 1.66 -15.61 -17.46
CA ARG A 371 1.65 -16.98 -18.01
C ARG A 371 2.04 -17.02 -19.48
N GLU A 372 1.77 -15.95 -20.22
CA GLU A 372 1.94 -15.89 -21.67
C GLU A 372 3.42 -15.88 -22.11
N GLN A 373 4.36 -15.58 -21.21
CA GLN A 373 5.80 -15.70 -21.49
C GLN A 373 6.26 -17.15 -21.76
N ALA A 374 5.52 -18.16 -21.29
CA ALA A 374 5.86 -19.56 -21.54
C ALA A 374 5.65 -20.00 -23.00
N PHE A 375 4.82 -19.28 -23.77
CA PHE A 375 4.46 -19.67 -25.15
C PHE A 375 5.43 -19.14 -26.22
N ASN A 376 6.21 -18.08 -25.94
CA ASN A 376 7.14 -17.51 -26.93
C ASN A 376 8.43 -18.30 -27.13
N ILE A 377 8.70 -19.33 -26.31
CA ILE A 377 9.91 -20.17 -26.43
C ILE A 377 9.64 -21.40 -27.32
N ALA A 378 8.38 -21.80 -27.54
CA ALA A 378 8.04 -22.98 -28.35
C ALA A 378 8.01 -22.72 -29.87
N ASN A 379 8.09 -21.46 -30.32
CA ASN A 379 7.95 -21.08 -31.73
C ASN A 379 9.22 -20.48 -32.36
N VAL A 380 10.40 -20.65 -31.74
CA VAL A 380 11.66 -20.38 -32.45
C VAL A 380 11.99 -21.59 -33.33
N ASP A 381 11.53 -21.47 -34.56
CA ASP A 381 11.78 -22.29 -35.74
C ASP A 381 13.24 -22.79 -35.82
N LEU A 382 13.42 -24.11 -35.83
CA LEU A 382 14.69 -24.80 -36.06
C LEU A 382 14.97 -25.01 -37.56
N SER A 383 14.27 -24.33 -38.47
CA SER A 383 14.66 -24.31 -39.88
C SER A 383 15.52 -23.07 -40.16
N LEU A 384 16.84 -23.24 -40.17
CA LEU A 384 17.81 -22.60 -41.07
C LEU A 384 19.24 -22.95 -40.62
N GLN A 385 19.65 -24.20 -40.84
CA GLN A 385 21.04 -24.54 -41.15
C GLN A 385 21.03 -25.64 -42.22
N ASN A 386 21.16 -25.22 -43.47
CA ASN A 386 21.78 -26.00 -44.55
C ASN A 386 22.92 -25.17 -45.10
#